data_AF-A0A162ADF5-F1
#
_entry.id   AF-A0A162ADF5-F1
#
_cell.length_a   1.000
_cell.length_b   1.000
_cell.length_c   1.000
_cell.angle_alpha   90.00
_cell.angle_beta   90.00
_cell.angle_gamma   90.00
#
_symmetry.space_group_name_H-M   'P 1'
#
loop_
_entity.id
_entity.type
_entity.pdbx_description
1 polymer ?
#
loop_
_entity_poly.entity_id
_entity_poly.type
_entity_poly.pdbx_seq_one_letter_code
_entity_poly.pdbx_strand_id
1 'polypeptide(L)'
;MVFFLCLWFAVLLFAPDLWWLGVLLCSLGFVDARKRIRSAMPEHGNIQIQEGETWLLITDTTLVVQGEVASARRYASWLVISVKTDSGTKRVAFLASAMDEASWSHFNRIVLASH
;
A
#
# COMPACT_ATOMS: atom_id res chain seq x y z
N MET A 1 -12.13 -5.74 -2.90
CA MET A 1 -13.33 -5.56 -2.05
C MET A 1 -14.61 -6.02 -2.75
N VAL A 2 -14.93 -5.52 -3.94
CA VAL A 2 -16.20 -5.83 -4.65
C VAL A 2 -16.42 -7.34 -4.85
N PHE A 3 -15.38 -8.09 -5.23
CA PHE A 3 -15.47 -9.53 -5.44
C PHE A 3 -15.92 -10.31 -4.18
N PHE A 4 -15.38 -9.97 -3.01
CA PHE A 4 -15.75 -10.63 -1.74
C PHE A 4 -17.17 -10.29 -1.29
N LEU A 5 -17.62 -9.06 -1.52
CA LEU A 5 -19.01 -8.64 -1.25
C LEU A 5 -20.01 -9.39 -2.13
N CYS A 6 -19.73 -9.54 -3.42
CA CYS A 6 -20.59 -10.30 -4.34
C CYS A 6 -20.60 -11.80 -4.01
N LEU A 7 -19.45 -12.38 -3.64
CA LEU A 7 -19.35 -13.78 -3.26
C LEU A 7 -20.12 -14.07 -1.97
N TRP A 8 -20.00 -13.19 -0.97
CA TRP A 8 -20.79 -13.25 0.27
C TRP A 8 -22.30 -13.25 -0.02
N PHE A 9 -22.75 -12.33 -0.87
CA PHE A 9 -24.16 -12.19 -1.23
C PHE A 9 -24.69 -13.44 -1.95
N ALA A 10 -23.87 -14.06 -2.80
CA ALA A 10 -24.21 -15.31 -3.48
C ALA A 10 -24.33 -16.49 -2.49
N VAL A 11 -23.43 -16.61 -1.51
CA VAL A 11 -23.48 -17.69 -0.50
C VAL A 11 -24.75 -17.59 0.35
N LEU A 12 -25.15 -16.38 0.75
CA LEU A 12 -26.41 -16.14 1.47
C LEU A 12 -27.66 -16.51 0.67
N LEU A 13 -27.62 -16.32 -0.66
CA LEU A 13 -28.75 -16.60 -1.55
C LEU A 13 -28.93 -18.10 -1.86
N PHE A 14 -27.83 -18.83 -2.05
CA PHE A 14 -27.87 -20.23 -2.48
C PHE A 14 -27.80 -21.25 -1.34
N ALA A 15 -27.27 -20.86 -0.17
CA ALA A 15 -27.17 -21.74 0.98
C ALA A 15 -27.17 -20.93 2.30
N PRO A 16 -28.36 -20.54 2.80
CA PRO A 16 -28.47 -19.71 4.00
C PRO A 16 -27.85 -20.35 5.24
N ASP A 17 -27.81 -21.69 5.33
CA ASP A 17 -27.17 -22.43 6.43
C ASP A 17 -25.63 -22.37 6.40
N LEU A 18 -25.03 -21.95 5.28
CA LEU A 18 -23.58 -21.83 5.07
C LEU A 18 -23.08 -20.38 5.17
N TRP A 19 -23.87 -19.48 5.74
CA TRP A 19 -23.53 -18.07 6.00
C TRP A 19 -22.16 -17.88 6.70
N TRP A 20 -21.77 -18.82 7.57
CA TRP A 20 -20.49 -18.81 8.28
C TRP A 20 -19.28 -18.98 7.35
N LEU A 21 -19.40 -19.67 6.20
CA LEU A 21 -18.33 -19.76 5.20
C LEU A 21 -18.04 -18.40 4.55
N GLY A 22 -19.08 -17.59 4.33
CA GLY A 22 -18.91 -16.21 3.88
C GLY A 22 -18.08 -15.40 4.88
N VAL A 23 -18.29 -15.59 6.18
CA VAL A 23 -17.58 -14.84 7.23
C VAL A 23 -16.12 -15.24 7.26
N LEU A 24 -15.88 -16.55 7.12
CA LEU A 24 -14.55 -17.13 7.05
C LEU A 24 -13.79 -16.64 5.80
N LEU A 25 -14.41 -16.59 4.63
CA LEU A 25 -13.78 -16.09 3.41
C LEU A 25 -13.50 -14.59 3.46
N CYS A 26 -14.44 -13.78 3.95
CA CYS A 26 -14.24 -12.33 4.11
C CYS A 26 -13.13 -12.02 5.12
N SER A 27 -13.07 -12.74 6.24
CA SER A 27 -12.02 -12.57 7.25
C SER A 27 -10.65 -13.02 6.73
N LEU A 28 -10.56 -14.15 6.02
CA LEU A 28 -9.33 -14.58 5.36
C LEU A 28 -8.85 -13.57 4.31
N GLY A 29 -9.77 -13.07 3.47
CA GLY A 29 -9.47 -12.03 2.50
C GLY A 29 -9.01 -10.72 3.14
N PHE A 30 -9.60 -10.36 4.28
CA PHE A 30 -9.18 -9.19 5.07
C PHE A 30 -7.77 -9.37 5.65
N VAL A 31 -7.45 -10.55 6.20
CA VAL A 31 -6.12 -10.84 6.74
C VAL A 31 -5.07 -10.86 5.63
N ASP A 32 -5.35 -11.47 4.48
CA ASP A 32 -4.42 -11.46 3.34
C ASP A 32 -4.18 -10.05 2.80
N ALA A 33 -5.25 -9.26 2.63
CA ALA A 33 -5.14 -7.87 2.22
C ALA A 33 -4.33 -7.05 3.24
N ARG A 34 -4.59 -7.25 4.53
CA ARG A 34 -3.85 -6.59 5.62
C ARG A 34 -2.39 -6.99 5.63
N LYS A 35 -2.06 -8.26 5.36
CA LYS A 35 -0.68 -8.76 5.29
C LYS A 35 0.07 -8.16 4.10
N ARG A 36 -0.56 -8.09 2.92
CA ARG A 36 0.02 -7.44 1.73
C ARG A 36 0.23 -5.94 1.93
N ILE A 37 -0.70 -5.27 2.62
CA ILE A 37 -0.56 -3.86 2.98
C ILE A 37 0.62 -3.65 3.93
N ARG A 38 0.72 -4.46 4.99
CA ARG A 38 1.85 -4.35 5.93
C ARG A 38 3.19 -4.64 5.28
N SER A 39 3.27 -5.61 4.36
CA SER A 39 4.54 -5.84 3.64
C SER A 39 4.91 -4.72 2.68
N ALA A 40 3.92 -3.91 2.26
CA ALA A 40 4.11 -2.80 1.34
C ALA A 40 4.29 -1.45 2.05
N MET A 41 4.07 -1.37 3.37
CA MET A 41 4.18 -0.15 4.14
C MET A 41 5.30 -0.32 5.18
N PRO A 42 6.40 0.46 5.09
CA PRO A 42 7.40 0.45 6.14
C PRO A 42 6.76 0.93 7.44
N GLU A 43 6.89 0.14 8.52
CA GLU A 43 6.33 0.49 9.84
C GLU A 43 7.24 1.50 10.56
N HIS A 44 8.55 1.39 10.33
CA HIS A 44 9.57 2.31 10.82
C HIS A 44 10.64 2.51 9.73
N GLY A 45 11.51 3.51 9.85
CA GLY A 45 12.61 3.68 8.91
C GLY A 45 12.83 5.10 8.44
N ASN A 46 13.86 5.26 7.61
CA ASN A 46 14.22 6.53 7.02
C ASN A 46 13.85 6.54 5.54
N ILE A 47 13.28 7.67 5.09
CA ILE A 47 12.93 7.91 3.69
C ILE A 47 13.82 9.05 3.23
N GLN A 48 14.71 8.76 2.29
CA GLN A 48 15.54 9.75 1.64
C GLN A 48 15.03 9.96 0.22
N ILE A 49 14.73 11.22 -0.09
CA ILE A 49 14.40 11.66 -1.44
C ILE A 49 15.39 12.75 -1.81
N GLN A 50 15.92 12.65 -3.02
CA GLN A 50 16.76 13.68 -3.58
C GLN A 50 15.89 14.64 -4.39
N GLU A 51 15.72 15.88 -3.92
CA GLU A 51 14.96 16.89 -4.65
C GLU A 51 15.56 17.14 -6.04
N GLY A 52 14.73 17.11 -7.07
CA GLY A 52 15.15 17.27 -8.47
C GLY A 52 15.48 15.97 -9.19
N GLU A 53 15.61 14.86 -8.46
CA GLU A 53 15.75 13.51 -9.04
C GLU A 53 14.56 12.64 -8.63
N THR A 54 14.08 11.79 -9.54
CA THR A 54 13.06 10.76 -9.28
C THR A 54 13.58 9.62 -8.41
N TRP A 55 14.68 9.80 -7.67
CA TRP A 55 15.35 8.72 -6.95
C TRP A 55 14.98 8.70 -5.46
N LEU A 56 14.71 7.50 -4.94
CA LEU A 56 14.18 7.30 -3.61
C LEU A 56 14.84 6.09 -2.93
N LEU A 57 15.25 6.30 -1.68
CA LEU A 57 15.79 5.27 -0.79
C LEU A 57 14.91 5.14 0.46
N ILE A 58 14.36 3.95 0.65
CA ILE A 58 13.59 3.57 1.84
C ILE A 58 14.40 2.52 2.57
N THR A 59 14.73 2.80 3.81
CA THR A 59 15.44 1.86 4.68
C THR A 59 14.62 1.66 5.95
N ASP A 60 14.01 0.49 6.05
CA ASP A 60 13.41 -0.07 7.27
C ASP A 60 14.27 -1.28 7.72
N THR A 61 14.16 -1.63 9.00
CA THR A 61 14.72 -2.84 9.63
C THR A 61 14.46 -4.13 8.84
N THR A 62 13.38 -4.20 8.05
CA THR A 62 13.03 -5.39 7.26
C THR A 62 12.97 -5.14 5.75
N LEU A 63 13.06 -3.88 5.32
CA LEU A 63 12.80 -3.51 3.93
C LEU A 63 13.77 -2.42 3.48
N VAL A 64 14.65 -2.77 2.54
CA VAL A 64 15.46 -1.81 1.78
C VAL A 64 14.95 -1.73 0.36
N VAL A 65 14.50 -0.55 -0.06
CA VAL A 65 14.06 -0.25 -1.43
C VAL A 65 14.83 0.97 -1.91
N GLN A 66 15.61 0.79 -2.97
CA GLN A 66 16.41 1.84 -3.59
C GLN A 66 16.13 1.83 -5.09
N GLY A 67 15.84 2.99 -5.65
CA GLY A 67 15.68 3.12 -7.10
C GLY A 67 14.87 4.33 -7.53
N GLU A 68 14.47 4.31 -8.79
CA GLU A 68 13.74 5.42 -9.40
C GLU A 68 12.23 5.24 -9.23
N VAL A 69 11.52 6.31 -8.84
CA VAL A 69 10.07 6.38 -8.78
C VAL A 69 9.53 6.32 -10.21
N ALA A 70 8.94 5.18 -10.55
CA ALA A 70 8.31 4.95 -11.84
C ALA A 70 6.87 5.47 -11.91
N SER A 71 6.20 5.61 -10.75
CA SER A 71 4.86 6.19 -10.67
C SER A 71 4.51 6.56 -9.23
N ALA A 72 3.74 7.63 -9.04
CA ALA A 72 3.13 7.98 -7.77
C ALA A 72 1.61 8.19 -7.93
N ARG A 73 0.82 7.65 -6.99
CA ARG A 73 -0.63 7.88 -6.94
C ARG A 73 -1.12 8.07 -5.52
N ARG A 74 -1.87 9.14 -5.29
CA ARG A 74 -2.54 9.42 -4.02
C ARG A 74 -3.98 8.92 -4.04
N TYR A 75 -4.37 8.19 -3.00
CA TYR A 75 -5.74 7.74 -2.74
C TYR A 75 -6.17 8.23 -1.36
N ALA A 76 -6.84 9.38 -1.30
CA ALA A 76 -7.23 10.04 -0.05
C ALA A 76 -6.04 10.23 0.93
N SER A 77 -5.99 9.43 1.99
CA SER A 77 -4.94 9.40 3.03
C SER A 77 -3.79 8.44 2.71
N TRP A 78 -3.80 7.80 1.55
CA TRP A 78 -2.77 6.86 1.11
C TRP A 78 -1.96 7.46 -0.04
N LEU A 79 -0.66 7.21 -0.04
CA LEU A 79 0.22 7.46 -1.19
C LEU A 79 0.85 6.13 -1.59
N VAL A 80 0.59 5.71 -2.82
CA VAL A 80 1.15 4.48 -3.40
C VAL A 80 2.18 4.87 -4.43
N ILE A 81 3.40 4.41 -4.25
CA ILE A 81 4.52 4.64 -5.15
C ILE A 81 5.01 3.32 -5.74
N SER A 82 5.40 3.34 -7.01
CA SER A 82 6.11 2.23 -7.64
C SER A 82 7.55 2.66 -7.85
N VAL A 83 8.49 1.93 -7.26
CA VAL A 83 9.93 2.17 -7.37
C VAL A 83 10.54 1.07 -8.22
N LYS A 84 11.23 1.47 -9.30
CA LYS A 84 11.99 0.57 -10.16
C LYS A 84 13.36 0.35 -9.50
N THR A 85 13.54 -0.84 -8.97
CA THR A 85 14.79 -1.30 -8.36
C THR A 85 15.51 -2.25 -9.31
N ASP A 86 16.78 -2.56 -9.03
CA ASP A 86 17.55 -3.57 -9.78
C ASP A 86 16.90 -4.96 -9.74
N SER A 87 16.15 -5.25 -8.66
CA SER A 87 15.39 -6.50 -8.48
C SER A 87 14.02 -6.51 -9.17
N GLY A 88 13.65 -5.43 -9.87
CA GLY A 88 12.33 -5.25 -10.48
C GLY A 88 11.52 -4.11 -9.85
N THR A 89 10.26 -3.98 -10.25
CA THR A 89 9.38 -2.91 -9.73
C THR A 89 8.78 -3.31 -8.39
N LYS A 90 9.10 -2.55 -7.34
CA LYS A 90 8.49 -2.69 -6.02
C LYS A 90 7.42 -1.62 -5.82
N ARG A 91 6.29 -2.01 -5.23
CA ARG A 91 5.23 -1.09 -4.82
C ARG A 91 5.29 -0.86 -3.33
N VAL A 92 5.28 0.40 -2.94
CA VAL A 92 5.28 0.83 -1.55
C VAL A 92 4.09 1.75 -1.31
N ALA A 93 3.41 1.57 -0.18
CA ALA A 93 2.28 2.40 0.21
C ALA A 93 2.58 3.08 1.54
N PHE A 94 2.25 4.37 1.64
CA PHE A 94 2.38 5.17 2.84
C PHE A 94 1.00 5.69 3.24
N LEU A 95 0.74 5.71 4.54
CA LEU A 95 -0.42 6.37 5.13
C LEU A 95 -0.02 7.74 5.68
N ALA A 96 -0.91 8.72 5.55
CA ALA A 96 -0.71 10.07 6.08
C ALA A 96 -0.44 10.10 7.60
N SER A 97 -0.98 9.12 8.34
CA SER A 97 -0.75 8.98 9.79
C SER A 97 0.63 8.44 10.15
N ALA A 98 1.44 8.03 9.17
CA ALA A 98 2.78 7.48 9.42
C ALA A 98 3.86 8.58 9.56
N MET A 99 3.53 9.82 9.24
CA MET A 99 4.44 10.96 9.29
C MET A 99 3.72 12.16 9.92
N ASP A 100 4.49 13.16 10.38
CA ASP A 100 3.91 14.45 10.74
C ASP A 100 3.33 15.15 9.49
N GLU A 101 2.38 16.06 9.71
CA GLU A 101 1.63 16.71 8.63
C GLU A 101 2.54 17.51 7.67
N ALA A 102 3.57 18.17 8.20
CA ALA A 102 4.51 18.95 7.40
C ALA A 102 5.36 18.05 6.50
N SER A 103 5.94 16.98 7.07
CA SER A 103 6.68 15.97 6.32
C SER A 103 5.81 15.26 5.29
N TRP A 104 4.57 14.92 5.64
CA TRP A 104 3.62 14.30 4.71
C TRP A 104 3.31 15.21 3.53
N SER A 105 3.01 16.48 3.78
CA SER A 105 2.74 17.48 2.74
C SER A 105 3.95 17.65 1.81
N HIS A 106 5.14 17.74 2.39
CA HIS A 106 6.39 17.91 1.65
C HIS A 106 6.72 16.67 0.78
N PHE A 107 6.63 15.48 1.38
CA PHE A 107 6.83 14.20 0.72
C PHE A 107 5.91 14.04 -0.48
N ASN A 108 4.61 14.30 -0.26
CA ASN A 108 3.60 14.20 -1.29
C ASN A 108 3.86 15.19 -2.43
N ARG A 109 4.28 16.42 -2.10
CA ARG A 109 4.64 17.43 -3.11
C ARG A 109 5.80 16.96 -3.98
N ILE A 110 6.88 16.46 -3.41
CA ILE A 110 8.05 16.02 -4.20
C ILE A 110 7.71 14.83 -5.07
N VAL A 111 7.04 13.83 -4.48
CA VAL A 111 6.77 12.56 -5.14
C VAL A 111 5.68 12.67 -6.21
N LEU A 112 4.74 13.61 -6.06
CA LEU A 112 3.75 13.92 -7.10
C LEU A 112 4.25 14.94 -8.12
N ALA A 113 5.23 15.80 -7.79
CA ALA A 113 5.76 16.75 -8.77
C ALA A 113 6.66 16.09 -9.82
N SER A 114 7.12 14.87 -9.55
CA SER A 114 8.01 14.11 -10.44
C SER A 114 7.29 13.24 -11.48
N HIS A 115 5.94 13.26 -11.53
CA HIS A 115 5.06 12.52 -12.47
C HIS A 115 3.77 13.27 -12.77
#